data_AF-A0A7S1A066-F1
#
_entry.id   AF-A0A7S1A066-F1
#
_cell.length_a   1.000
_cell.length_b   1.000
_cell.length_c   1.000
_cell.angle_alpha   90.00
_cell.angle_beta   90.00
_cell.angle_gamma   90.00
#
_symmetry.space_group_name_H-M   'P 1'
#
loop_
_entity.id
_entity.type
_entity.pdbx_description
1 polymer ?
#
loop_
_entity_poly.entity_id
_entity_poly.type
_entity_poly.pdbx_seq_one_letter_code
_entity_poly.pdbx_strand_id
1 'polypeptide(L)'
;MPVYEEKLLSPLSIRYLQAEIRSKFRDGREVELSIAEIEATPGVGDYDLVLRAPFPAIEIFRRRVRPKQTREGEESFEANEVKSLLGSVEENKAQWFTFDHRRLFCLQRAAVAHWPLRVAAVVEVLYADHPSQLWRKKFDTFSGGRAVRVKYAHTTMESIVWDWRTEVAKNSPPTAAEEVACKQVAADQAKTSVRDLLDQPGDDDPVTRLLAAEAEAEARSQAAEATRVAESAKARAAPTRRPHHARSHVRPADRAQNIGPASVSIHNSRGAAPDVPSPPRRRRPRARAQAALATCAGEAIFHDGSDVPCAVGIAA
;
A
#
# COMPACT_ATOMS: atom_id res chain seq x y z
N MET A 1 -9.42 24.06 -2.66
CA MET A 1 -9.44 22.75 -1.99
C MET A 1 -9.63 21.69 -3.05
N PRO A 2 -8.95 20.54 -2.97
CA PRO A 2 -9.29 19.41 -3.85
C PRO A 2 -10.75 19.02 -3.63
N VAL A 3 -11.46 18.80 -4.73
CA VAL A 3 -12.84 18.29 -4.73
C VAL A 3 -12.75 16.78 -4.79
N TYR A 4 -13.29 16.12 -3.78
CA TYR A 4 -13.36 14.67 -3.68
C TYR A 4 -14.80 14.22 -3.83
N GLU A 5 -15.00 13.09 -4.49
CA GLU A 5 -16.25 12.34 -4.43
C GLU A 5 -15.98 10.97 -3.87
N GLU A 6 -16.82 10.54 -2.93
CA GLU A 6 -16.74 9.21 -2.37
C GLU A 6 -17.50 8.22 -3.22
N LYS A 7 -16.81 7.13 -3.55
CA LYS A 7 -17.34 6.07 -4.40
C LYS A 7 -17.07 4.72 -3.75
N LEU A 8 -17.75 3.71 -4.25
CA LEU A 8 -17.46 2.31 -3.99
C LEU A 8 -16.61 1.75 -5.12
N LEU A 9 -15.51 1.09 -4.74
CA LEU A 9 -14.62 0.39 -5.66
C LEU A 9 -14.02 -0.83 -4.98
N SER A 10 -13.82 -1.93 -5.72
CA SER A 10 -13.12 -3.10 -5.17
C SER A 10 -11.67 -2.75 -4.80
N PRO A 11 -11.23 -2.97 -3.55
CA PRO A 11 -9.84 -2.73 -3.16
C PRO A 11 -8.84 -3.50 -4.02
N LEU A 12 -9.21 -4.68 -4.51
CA LEU A 12 -8.35 -5.56 -5.30
C LEU A 12 -8.07 -5.02 -6.72
N SER A 13 -8.89 -4.07 -7.19
CA SER A 13 -8.73 -3.38 -8.48
C SER A 13 -7.77 -2.18 -8.41
N ILE A 14 -7.44 -1.69 -7.21
CA ILE A 14 -6.61 -0.52 -6.97
C ILE A 14 -5.14 -0.92 -6.88
N ARG A 15 -4.25 -0.09 -7.43
CA ARG A 15 -2.81 -0.33 -7.48
C ARG A 15 -2.02 0.54 -6.52
N TYR A 16 -0.89 0.01 -6.07
CA TYR A 16 0.10 0.74 -5.32
C TYR A 16 0.88 1.70 -6.23
N LEU A 17 1.17 2.92 -5.77
CA LEU A 17 2.09 3.85 -6.43
C LEU A 17 3.55 3.60 -6.02
N GLN A 18 3.80 2.99 -4.86
CA GLN A 18 5.14 2.61 -4.37
C GLN A 18 5.28 1.10 -4.21
N ALA A 19 6.48 0.58 -4.48
CA ALA A 19 6.83 -0.83 -4.28
C ALA A 19 6.87 -1.28 -2.82
N GLU A 20 6.88 -0.37 -1.85
CA GLU A 20 7.20 -0.68 -0.46
C GLU A 20 6.34 0.09 0.54
N ILE A 21 5.93 -0.59 1.61
CA ILE A 21 5.27 -0.02 2.77
C ILE A 21 5.96 -0.41 4.07
N ARG A 22 5.72 0.38 5.11
CA ARG A 22 6.10 0.04 6.49
C ARG A 22 4.96 -0.68 7.19
N SER A 23 5.28 -1.59 8.10
CA SER A 23 4.30 -2.34 8.92
C SER A 23 3.55 -1.50 9.96
N LYS A 24 3.92 -0.21 10.12
CA LYS A 24 3.28 0.72 11.06
C LYS A 24 2.75 1.96 10.33
N PHE A 25 1.60 2.45 10.76
CA PHE A 25 1.01 3.74 10.40
C PHE A 25 1.83 4.91 10.99
N ARG A 26 1.48 6.16 10.63
CA ARG A 26 2.22 7.35 11.12
C ARG A 26 2.00 7.61 12.61
N ASP A 27 0.85 7.21 13.11
CA ASP A 27 0.44 7.24 14.53
C ASP A 27 1.09 6.12 15.36
N GLY A 28 1.88 5.23 14.74
CA GLY A 28 2.54 4.10 15.40
C GLY A 28 1.71 2.81 15.44
N ARG A 29 0.45 2.84 14.98
CA ARG A 29 -0.42 1.68 14.93
C ARG A 29 0.10 0.63 13.95
N GLU A 30 -0.04 -0.66 14.29
CA GLU A 30 0.38 -1.75 13.40
C GLU A 30 -0.69 -2.03 12.33
N VAL A 31 -0.24 -2.32 11.10
CA VAL A 31 -1.15 -2.63 9.99
C VAL A 31 -1.98 -3.88 10.26
N GLU A 32 -1.39 -4.92 10.85
CA GLU A 32 -2.09 -6.17 11.19
C GLU A 32 -3.21 -5.96 12.20
N LEU A 33 -2.99 -5.14 13.23
CA LEU A 33 -4.04 -4.78 14.20
C LEU A 33 -5.18 -4.00 13.53
N SER A 34 -4.85 -3.16 12.55
CA SER A 34 -5.86 -2.39 11.83
C SER A 34 -6.67 -3.26 10.86
N ILE A 35 -6.07 -4.33 10.31
CA ILE A 35 -6.78 -5.32 9.49
C ILE A 35 -7.86 -6.04 10.32
N ALA A 36 -7.55 -6.41 11.55
CA ALA A 36 -8.48 -7.10 12.44
C ALA A 36 -9.70 -6.25 12.85
N GLU A 37 -9.60 -4.93 12.72
CA GLU A 37 -10.67 -3.98 13.02
C GLU A 37 -11.52 -3.59 11.81
N ILE A 38 -11.18 -4.07 10.62
CA ILE A 38 -12.01 -3.83 9.44
C ILE A 38 -13.26 -4.70 9.56
N GLU A 39 -14.41 -4.04 9.56
CA GLU A 39 -15.72 -4.69 9.57
C GLU A 39 -16.24 -4.82 8.14
N ALA A 40 -16.97 -5.92 7.87
CA ALA A 40 -17.69 -6.11 6.62
C ALA A 40 -19.19 -5.93 6.88
N THR A 41 -19.81 -5.02 6.13
CA THR A 41 -21.25 -4.76 6.17
C THR A 41 -21.91 -5.28 4.89
N PRO A 42 -23.23 -5.57 4.89
CA PRO A 42 -23.95 -5.98 3.69
C PRO A 42 -23.71 -5.02 2.52
N GLY A 43 -23.44 -5.59 1.35
CA GLY A 43 -23.10 -4.86 0.14
C GLY A 43 -24.25 -4.04 -0.43
N VAL A 44 -23.92 -3.16 -1.39
CA VAL A 44 -24.91 -2.41 -2.17
C VAL A 44 -24.55 -2.43 -3.65
N GLY A 45 -25.57 -2.48 -4.50
CA GLY A 45 -25.42 -2.54 -5.96
C GLY A 45 -24.78 -3.85 -6.39
N ASP A 46 -23.62 -3.76 -7.04
CA ASP A 46 -22.91 -4.92 -7.61
C ASP A 46 -22.00 -5.64 -6.58
N TYR A 47 -21.98 -5.17 -5.34
CA TYR A 47 -21.11 -5.71 -4.28
C TYR A 47 -21.92 -6.52 -3.27
N ASP A 48 -21.34 -7.63 -2.82
CA ASP A 48 -21.91 -8.48 -1.77
C ASP A 48 -21.58 -7.94 -0.37
N LEU A 49 -20.44 -7.26 -0.23
CA LEU A 49 -19.97 -6.66 1.04
C LEU A 49 -19.33 -5.28 0.82
N VAL A 50 -19.49 -4.38 1.78
CA VAL A 50 -18.72 -3.13 1.89
C VAL A 50 -17.87 -3.13 3.15
N LEU A 51 -16.57 -2.88 3.00
CA LEU A 51 -15.62 -2.78 4.10
C LEU A 51 -15.71 -1.41 4.78
N ARG A 52 -15.86 -1.42 6.11
CA ARG A 52 -15.76 -0.26 6.99
C ARG A 52 -14.44 -0.33 7.75
N ALA A 53 -13.51 0.55 7.41
CA ALA A 53 -12.18 0.57 8.02
C ALA A 53 -12.09 1.56 9.19
N PRO A 54 -11.21 1.31 10.18
CA PRO A 54 -10.98 2.20 11.33
C PRO A 54 -10.10 3.42 10.98
N PHE A 55 -10.01 3.76 9.70
CA PHE A 55 -9.21 4.87 9.18
C PHE A 55 -10.00 5.58 8.07
N PRO A 56 -9.69 6.86 7.78
CA PRO A 56 -10.35 7.61 6.70
C PRO A 56 -10.25 6.89 5.36
N ALA A 57 -11.22 7.13 4.48
CA ALA A 57 -11.25 6.59 3.12
C ALA A 57 -9.91 6.85 2.40
N ILE A 58 -9.54 5.93 1.51
CA ILE A 58 -8.28 6.06 0.77
C ILE A 58 -8.46 7.01 -0.41
N GLU A 59 -7.48 7.88 -0.59
CA GLU A 59 -7.40 8.74 -1.75
C GLU A 59 -7.00 7.91 -2.99
N ILE A 60 -7.82 7.95 -4.04
CA ILE A 60 -7.51 7.32 -5.32
C ILE A 60 -7.53 8.31 -6.47
N PHE A 61 -6.70 8.06 -7.46
CA PHE A 61 -6.63 8.83 -8.69
C PHE A 61 -6.39 7.91 -9.87
N ARG A 62 -6.67 8.42 -11.07
CA ARG A 62 -6.54 7.64 -12.30
C ARG A 62 -5.32 8.07 -13.08
N ARG A 63 -4.46 7.11 -13.44
CA ARG A 63 -3.21 7.41 -14.16
C ARG A 63 -2.91 6.38 -15.23
N ARG A 64 -2.43 6.86 -16.38
CA ARG A 64 -1.79 6.02 -17.41
C ARG A 64 -0.34 5.78 -17.00
N VAL A 65 0.02 4.52 -16.81
CA VAL A 65 1.42 4.14 -16.65
C VAL A 65 1.99 4.06 -18.06
N ARG A 66 2.95 4.94 -18.36
CA ARG A 66 3.75 4.73 -19.57
C ARG A 66 4.72 3.61 -19.26
N PRO A 67 4.80 2.55 -20.08
CA PRO A 67 5.87 1.57 -19.93
C PRO A 67 7.18 2.34 -19.94
N LYS A 68 8.04 2.09 -18.94
CA LYS A 68 9.37 2.68 -18.90
C LYS A 68 10.04 2.18 -20.17
N GLN A 69 10.18 3.06 -21.17
CA GLN A 69 10.90 2.74 -22.40
C GLN A 69 12.29 2.34 -21.93
N THR A 70 12.53 1.03 -21.88
CA THR A 70 13.81 0.46 -21.48
C THR A 70 14.81 1.15 -22.40
N ARG A 71 15.74 1.88 -21.79
CA ARG A 71 16.63 2.76 -22.52
C ARG A 71 17.38 1.89 -23.53
N GLU A 72 17.04 2.07 -24.80
CA GLU A 72 17.62 1.38 -25.96
C GLU A 72 19.13 1.30 -25.75
N GLY A 73 19.66 0.10 -25.50
CA GLY A 73 21.08 -0.09 -25.18
C GLY A 73 21.44 -1.34 -24.38
N GLU A 74 20.50 -1.96 -23.66
CA GLU A 74 20.66 -3.32 -23.10
C GLU A 74 19.63 -4.25 -23.75
N GLU A 75 19.87 -4.55 -25.03
CA GLU A 75 19.10 -5.53 -25.78
C GLU A 75 19.45 -6.94 -25.29
N SER A 76 18.70 -7.47 -24.32
CA SER A 76 18.57 -8.92 -24.19
C SER A 76 17.69 -9.41 -25.34
N PHE A 77 18.31 -9.75 -26.47
CA PHE A 77 17.69 -10.03 -27.77
C PHE A 77 16.66 -11.18 -27.78
N GLU A 78 16.58 -12.02 -26.75
CA GLU A 78 15.74 -13.24 -26.79
C GLU A 78 14.39 -13.15 -26.05
N ALA A 79 14.08 -12.06 -25.34
CA ALA A 79 12.82 -11.97 -24.56
C ALA A 79 11.72 -11.12 -25.22
N ASN A 80 11.96 -10.55 -26.41
CA ASN A 80 11.15 -9.45 -26.93
C ASN A 80 10.00 -9.86 -27.87
N GLU A 81 10.06 -11.05 -28.48
CA GLU A 81 9.06 -11.43 -29.49
C GLU A 81 7.76 -11.98 -28.88
N VAL A 82 7.84 -12.72 -27.77
CA VAL A 82 6.66 -13.31 -27.12
C VAL A 82 5.90 -12.30 -26.25
N LYS A 83 6.55 -11.23 -25.79
CA LYS A 83 5.93 -10.22 -24.90
C LYS A 83 5.11 -9.16 -25.66
N SER A 84 5.39 -8.96 -26.95
CA SER A 84 4.77 -7.90 -27.76
C SER A 84 3.30 -8.20 -28.15
N LEU A 85 2.97 -9.48 -28.39
CA LEU A 85 1.69 -9.86 -29.00
C LEU A 85 0.51 -10.03 -28.03
N LEU A 86 0.73 -10.36 -26.75
CA LEU A 86 -0.37 -10.54 -25.77
C LEU A 86 -0.36 -9.56 -24.59
N GLY A 87 0.75 -8.87 -24.31
CA GLY A 87 0.90 -8.07 -23.08
C GLY A 87 0.79 -6.55 -23.22
N SER A 88 0.95 -5.99 -24.43
CA SER A 88 1.22 -4.55 -24.58
C SER A 88 -0.02 -3.65 -24.64
N VAL A 89 -1.18 -4.18 -25.03
CA VAL A 89 -2.38 -3.36 -25.25
C VAL A 89 -3.08 -2.99 -23.93
N GLU A 90 -3.07 -3.87 -22.93
CA GLU A 90 -3.72 -3.60 -21.65
C GLU A 90 -2.93 -2.68 -20.72
N GLU A 91 -1.60 -2.66 -20.84
CA GLU A 91 -0.73 -1.87 -19.96
C GLU A 91 -0.83 -0.37 -20.21
N ASN A 92 -1.34 0.05 -21.37
CA ASN A 92 -1.56 1.47 -21.68
C ASN A 92 -2.91 2.02 -21.19
N LYS A 93 -3.78 1.18 -20.61
CA LYS A 93 -5.04 1.63 -20.03
C LYS A 93 -4.77 2.42 -18.74
N ALA A 94 -5.53 3.49 -18.52
CA ALA A 94 -5.43 4.23 -17.27
C ALA A 94 -6.00 3.37 -16.13
N GLN A 95 -5.24 3.26 -15.04
CA GLN A 95 -5.54 2.42 -13.89
C GLN A 95 -5.76 3.28 -12.65
N TRP A 96 -6.47 2.73 -11.67
CA TRP A 96 -6.67 3.33 -10.35
C TRP A 96 -5.46 3.09 -9.46
N PHE A 97 -4.95 4.17 -8.87
CA PHE A 97 -3.84 4.16 -7.94
C PHE A 97 -4.20 4.91 -6.67
N THR A 98 -3.49 4.64 -5.59
CA THR A 98 -3.62 5.37 -4.33
C THR A 98 -2.28 5.91 -3.84
N PHE A 99 -2.31 6.95 -2.99
CA PHE A 99 -1.15 7.37 -2.19
C PHE A 99 -1.09 6.67 -0.83
N ASP A 100 -2.18 6.04 -0.38
CA ASP A 100 -2.35 5.47 0.95
C ASP A 100 -2.03 3.97 0.99
N HIS A 101 -0.83 3.60 0.56
CA HIS A 101 -0.45 2.19 0.37
C HIS A 101 -0.66 1.29 1.60
N ARG A 102 -0.44 1.80 2.82
CA ARG A 102 -0.67 1.02 4.05
C ARG A 102 -2.16 0.74 4.28
N ARG A 103 -3.02 1.71 4.00
CA ARG A 103 -4.48 1.56 4.11
C ARG A 103 -4.99 0.60 3.03
N LEU A 104 -4.51 0.74 1.78
CA LEU A 104 -4.84 -0.18 0.70
C LEU A 104 -4.42 -1.62 1.03
N PHE A 105 -3.23 -1.83 1.56
CA PHE A 105 -2.79 -3.16 2.01
C PHE A 105 -3.76 -3.77 3.02
N CYS A 106 -4.22 -2.98 4.00
CA CYS A 106 -5.20 -3.45 4.98
C CYS A 106 -6.53 -3.82 4.32
N LEU A 107 -7.06 -2.95 3.45
CA LEU A 107 -8.31 -3.18 2.74
C LEU A 107 -8.24 -4.41 1.82
N GLN A 108 -7.13 -4.60 1.10
CA GLN A 108 -6.98 -5.77 0.24
C GLN A 108 -6.81 -7.06 1.04
N ARG A 109 -6.11 -7.04 2.19
CA ARG A 109 -6.04 -8.21 3.09
C ARG A 109 -7.43 -8.60 3.61
N ALA A 110 -8.23 -7.62 4.04
CA ALA A 110 -9.61 -7.86 4.46
C ALA A 110 -10.48 -8.37 3.31
N ALA A 111 -10.38 -7.79 2.11
CA ALA A 111 -11.12 -8.26 0.94
C ALA A 111 -10.77 -9.71 0.54
N VAL A 112 -9.48 -10.09 0.60
CA VAL A 112 -9.04 -11.48 0.33
C VAL A 112 -9.63 -12.46 1.35
N ALA A 113 -9.82 -12.07 2.61
CA ALA A 113 -10.42 -12.92 3.63
C ALA A 113 -11.90 -13.28 3.33
N HIS A 114 -12.58 -12.48 2.51
CA HIS A 114 -13.95 -12.72 2.07
C HIS A 114 -14.06 -13.27 0.65
N TRP A 115 -12.94 -13.60 -0.01
CA TRP A 115 -12.96 -14.15 -1.36
C TRP A 115 -13.71 -15.50 -1.39
N PRO A 116 -14.60 -15.77 -2.38
CA PRO A 116 -14.82 -15.05 -3.65
C PRO A 116 -15.95 -14.01 -3.65
N LEU A 117 -16.41 -13.52 -2.50
CA LEU A 117 -17.45 -12.49 -2.46
C LEU A 117 -16.95 -11.18 -3.11
N ARG A 118 -17.87 -10.44 -3.73
CA ARG A 118 -17.60 -9.15 -4.35
C ARG A 118 -17.53 -8.08 -3.27
N VAL A 119 -16.32 -7.68 -2.91
CA VAL A 119 -16.08 -6.71 -1.83
C VAL A 119 -15.74 -5.34 -2.40
N ALA A 120 -16.40 -4.30 -1.90
CA ALA A 120 -16.05 -2.90 -2.11
C ALA A 120 -15.52 -2.22 -0.84
N ALA A 121 -14.82 -1.10 -1.01
CA ALA A 121 -14.55 -0.15 0.05
C ALA A 121 -14.88 1.26 -0.43
N VAL A 122 -15.13 2.15 0.53
CA VAL A 122 -15.28 3.58 0.27
C VAL A 122 -13.92 4.17 -0.10
N VAL A 123 -13.89 4.91 -1.20
CA VAL A 123 -12.70 5.58 -1.73
C VAL A 123 -13.00 7.04 -2.05
N GLU A 124 -12.05 7.92 -1.80
CA GLU A 124 -12.13 9.34 -2.18
C GLU A 124 -11.45 9.54 -3.53
N VAL A 125 -12.20 9.94 -4.55
CA VAL A 125 -11.68 10.08 -5.92
C VAL A 125 -11.17 11.49 -6.17
N LEU A 126 -9.89 11.61 -6.49
CA LEU A 126 -9.26 12.88 -6.86
C LEU A 126 -9.48 13.18 -8.35
N TYR A 127 -10.30 14.20 -8.63
CA TYR A 127 -10.60 14.65 -9.98
C TYR A 127 -9.43 15.33 -10.71
N ALA A 128 -8.61 16.06 -9.96
CA ALA A 128 -7.53 16.84 -10.53
C ALA A 128 -6.19 16.09 -10.37
N ASP A 129 -5.63 15.64 -11.49
CA ASP A 129 -4.19 15.43 -11.61
C ASP A 129 -3.52 16.77 -11.27
N HIS A 130 -3.00 16.93 -10.06
CA HIS A 130 -2.36 18.19 -9.69
C HIS A 130 -1.22 18.46 -10.69
N PRO A 131 -1.27 19.58 -11.45
CA PRO A 131 -0.35 19.82 -12.57
C PRO A 131 1.11 19.97 -12.10
N SER A 132 1.35 20.20 -10.81
CA SER A 132 2.68 20.03 -10.20
C SER A 132 2.96 18.54 -9.91
N GLN A 133 3.45 17.88 -10.95
CA GLN A 133 3.77 16.47 -11.13
C GLN A 133 4.85 15.87 -10.18
N LEU A 134 4.93 16.28 -8.91
CA LEU A 134 5.93 15.76 -7.95
C LEU A 134 5.86 14.24 -7.78
N TRP A 135 4.68 13.68 -8.00
CA TRP A 135 4.38 12.25 -7.92
C TRP A 135 4.72 11.48 -9.21
N ARG A 136 5.02 12.14 -10.33
CA ARG A 136 5.57 11.47 -11.52
C ARG A 136 6.93 10.83 -11.25
N LYS A 137 7.73 11.43 -10.34
CA LYS A 137 9.03 10.91 -9.92
C LYS A 137 8.93 9.73 -8.94
N LYS A 138 7.78 9.56 -8.27
CA LYS A 138 7.59 8.57 -7.19
C LYS A 138 6.93 7.27 -7.66
N PHE A 139 6.67 7.13 -8.96
CA PHE A 139 6.18 5.87 -9.51
C PHE A 139 7.36 4.91 -9.65
N ASP A 140 7.61 4.17 -8.58
CA ASP A 140 8.68 3.17 -8.49
C ASP A 140 8.06 1.87 -8.02
N THR A 141 7.37 1.20 -8.95
CA THR A 141 6.80 -0.13 -8.72
C THR A 141 7.40 -1.12 -9.69
N PHE A 142 7.94 -2.23 -9.17
CA PHE A 142 8.46 -3.33 -9.99
C PHE A 142 7.34 -4.19 -10.59
N SER A 143 6.16 -4.21 -9.95
CA SER A 143 5.01 -5.05 -10.31
C SER A 143 3.91 -4.28 -11.04
N GLY A 144 4.19 -3.07 -11.52
CA GLY A 144 3.17 -2.15 -12.03
C GLY A 144 2.08 -1.83 -10.98
N GLY A 145 2.45 -1.84 -9.69
CA GLY A 145 1.57 -1.56 -8.57
C GLY A 145 0.64 -2.70 -8.15
N ARG A 146 0.86 -3.93 -8.65
CA ARG A 146 0.04 -5.10 -8.27
C ARG A 146 0.46 -5.77 -6.96
N ALA A 147 1.72 -5.60 -6.60
CA ALA A 147 2.33 -6.19 -5.41
C ALA A 147 3.11 -5.13 -4.62
N VAL A 148 3.18 -5.32 -3.31
CA VAL A 148 3.89 -4.41 -2.39
C VAL A 148 4.80 -5.19 -1.44
N ARG A 149 5.95 -4.62 -1.12
CA ARG A 149 6.89 -5.15 -0.13
C ARG A 149 6.61 -4.55 1.24
N VAL A 150 6.38 -5.38 2.24
CA VAL A 150 6.13 -4.93 3.62
C VAL A 150 7.43 -5.01 4.42
N LYS A 151 7.89 -3.86 4.92
CA LYS A 151 9.05 -3.78 5.82
C LYS A 151 8.63 -3.60 7.27
N TYR A 152 9.16 -4.45 8.13
CA TYR A 152 8.95 -4.38 9.57
C TYR A 152 9.97 -3.43 10.21
N ALA A 153 9.47 -2.46 10.99
CA ALA A 153 10.34 -1.54 11.70
C ALA A 153 11.04 -2.28 12.86
N HIS A 154 12.37 -2.23 12.90
CA HIS A 154 13.22 -2.76 13.99
C HIS A 154 13.38 -4.28 14.07
N THR A 155 12.94 -5.02 13.07
CA THR A 155 13.15 -6.47 13.02
C THR A 155 14.07 -6.82 11.87
N THR A 156 15.05 -7.69 12.10
CA THR A 156 15.90 -8.31 11.06
C THR A 156 15.11 -9.29 10.17
N MET A 157 13.77 -9.31 10.30
CA MET A 157 12.90 -10.12 9.48
C MET A 157 12.96 -9.65 8.03
N GLU A 158 13.03 -10.63 7.13
CA GLU A 158 12.99 -10.38 5.71
C GLU A 158 11.67 -9.71 5.31
N SER A 159 11.76 -8.77 4.39
CA SER A 159 10.58 -8.10 3.88
C SER A 159 9.71 -9.07 3.09
N ILE A 160 8.42 -9.12 3.40
CA ILE A 160 7.46 -9.99 2.70
C ILE A 160 6.97 -9.26 1.46
N VAL A 161 6.92 -9.96 0.32
CA VAL A 161 6.23 -9.47 -0.89
C VAL A 161 4.80 -9.98 -0.86
N TRP A 162 3.86 -9.05 -0.89
CA TRP A 162 2.45 -9.37 -0.86
C TRP A 162 1.80 -9.01 -2.21
N ASP A 163 1.05 -9.97 -2.76
CA ASP A 163 0.22 -9.86 -3.95
C ASP A 163 -1.08 -10.62 -3.68
N TRP A 164 -2.22 -9.95 -3.71
CA TRP A 164 -3.50 -10.57 -3.40
C TRP A 164 -3.82 -11.75 -4.33
N ARG A 165 -3.36 -11.73 -5.58
CA ARG A 165 -3.65 -12.81 -6.55
C ARG A 165 -3.01 -14.11 -6.12
N THR A 166 -1.76 -14.01 -5.68
CA THR A 166 -1.01 -15.14 -5.14
C THR A 166 -1.64 -15.65 -3.85
N GLU A 167 -2.17 -14.76 -3.00
CA GLU A 167 -2.84 -15.17 -1.75
C GLU A 167 -4.19 -15.86 -2.01
N VAL A 168 -4.99 -15.36 -2.94
CA VAL A 168 -6.24 -16.01 -3.37
C VAL A 168 -5.96 -17.41 -3.93
N ALA A 169 -4.99 -17.52 -4.84
CA ALA A 169 -4.62 -18.80 -5.47
C ALA A 169 -4.09 -19.85 -4.47
N LYS A 170 -3.56 -19.42 -3.31
CA LYS A 170 -3.13 -20.33 -2.24
C LYS A 170 -4.29 -20.84 -1.41
N ASN A 171 -5.29 -20.01 -1.17
CA ASN A 171 -6.33 -20.28 -0.17
C ASN A 171 -7.54 -21.04 -0.72
N SER A 172 -7.75 -21.03 -2.04
CA SER A 172 -8.93 -21.64 -2.62
C SER A 172 -8.65 -22.24 -4.01
N PRO A 173 -9.16 -23.44 -4.32
CA PRO A 173 -9.07 -24.00 -5.66
C PRO A 173 -9.96 -23.24 -6.65
N PRO A 174 -9.61 -23.20 -7.94
CA PRO A 174 -10.38 -22.52 -8.97
C PRO A 174 -11.83 -23.02 -8.99
N THR A 175 -12.77 -22.15 -8.62
CA THR A 175 -14.22 -22.41 -8.73
C THR A 175 -14.90 -21.40 -9.66
N ALA A 176 -16.09 -21.74 -10.17
CA ALA A 176 -16.88 -20.83 -10.99
C ALA A 176 -17.16 -19.47 -10.30
N ALA A 177 -17.32 -19.48 -8.96
CA ALA A 177 -17.50 -18.26 -8.18
C ALA A 177 -16.24 -17.35 -8.23
N GLU A 178 -15.04 -17.93 -8.23
CA GLU A 178 -13.80 -17.17 -8.35
C GLU A 178 -13.62 -16.54 -9.72
N GLU A 179 -14.06 -17.22 -10.79
CA GLU A 179 -14.04 -16.64 -12.13
C GLU A 179 -14.95 -15.41 -12.22
N VAL A 180 -16.14 -15.49 -11.61
CA VAL A 180 -17.07 -14.34 -11.53
C VAL A 180 -16.45 -13.21 -10.72
N ALA A 181 -15.85 -13.51 -9.57
CA ALA A 181 -15.17 -12.52 -8.74
C ALA A 181 -13.99 -11.87 -9.47
N CYS A 182 -13.17 -12.65 -10.18
CA CYS A 182 -12.07 -12.16 -11.01
C CYS A 182 -12.57 -11.24 -12.13
N LYS A 183 -13.66 -11.61 -12.81
CA LYS A 183 -14.29 -10.78 -13.84
C LYS A 183 -14.80 -9.46 -13.25
N GLN A 184 -15.36 -9.48 -12.05
CA GLN A 184 -15.80 -8.25 -11.37
C GLN A 184 -14.62 -7.33 -11.03
N VAL A 185 -13.53 -7.87 -10.48
CA VAL A 185 -12.31 -7.08 -10.19
C VAL A 185 -11.74 -6.47 -11.48
N ALA A 186 -11.75 -7.24 -12.58
CA ALA A 186 -11.33 -6.74 -13.89
C ALA A 186 -12.27 -5.66 -14.44
N ALA A 187 -13.58 -5.80 -14.26
CA ALA A 187 -14.57 -4.80 -14.63
C ALA A 187 -14.35 -3.48 -13.87
N ASP A 188 -14.14 -3.56 -12.55
CA ASP A 188 -13.81 -2.41 -11.71
C ASP A 188 -12.50 -1.73 -12.12
N GLN A 189 -11.47 -2.53 -12.44
CA GLN A 189 -10.21 -2.02 -12.94
C GLN A 189 -10.36 -1.31 -14.31
N ALA A 190 -11.32 -1.75 -15.12
CA ALA A 190 -11.61 -1.19 -16.44
C ALA A 190 -12.43 0.12 -16.39
N LYS A 191 -13.13 0.40 -15.28
CA LYS A 191 -13.93 1.62 -15.11
C LYS A 191 -13.08 2.85 -15.36
N THR A 192 -13.56 3.74 -16.23
CA THR A 192 -12.73 4.80 -16.79
C THR A 192 -13.02 6.19 -16.22
N SER A 193 -14.27 6.41 -15.90
CA SER A 193 -14.76 7.67 -15.36
C SER A 193 -15.10 7.49 -13.89
N VAL A 194 -15.05 8.59 -13.15
CA VAL A 194 -15.60 8.63 -11.78
C VAL A 194 -17.11 8.34 -11.79
N ARG A 195 -17.79 8.68 -12.88
CA ARG A 195 -19.22 8.37 -13.11
C ARG A 195 -19.52 6.89 -13.31
N ASP A 196 -18.51 6.08 -13.64
CA ASP A 196 -18.68 4.63 -13.82
C ASP A 196 -18.61 3.90 -12.45
N LEU A 197 -18.16 4.59 -11.40
CA LEU A 197 -18.09 4.08 -10.04
C LEU A 197 -19.44 4.23 -9.36
N LEU A 198 -19.80 3.25 -8.52
CA LEU A 198 -21.04 3.33 -7.75
C LEU A 198 -20.86 4.40 -6.65
N ASP A 199 -21.86 5.25 -6.49
CA ASP A 199 -21.93 6.16 -5.35
C ASP A 199 -22.03 5.38 -4.05
N GLN A 200 -21.40 5.88 -3.00
CA GLN A 200 -21.61 5.32 -1.67
C GLN A 200 -23.07 5.58 -1.25
N PRO A 201 -23.88 4.54 -1.01
CA PRO A 201 -25.25 4.69 -0.57
C PRO A 201 -25.25 5.05 0.92
N GLY A 202 -25.85 6.18 1.27
CA GLY A 202 -26.03 6.55 2.68
C GLY A 202 -25.84 8.04 2.94
N ASP A 203 -26.90 8.64 3.46
CA ASP A 203 -27.20 10.06 3.73
C ASP A 203 -26.27 10.83 4.69
N ASP A 204 -25.13 10.28 5.09
CA ASP A 204 -24.19 11.07 5.88
C ASP A 204 -23.35 11.91 4.93
N ASP A 205 -23.86 13.12 4.68
CA ASP A 205 -23.10 14.27 4.19
C ASP A 205 -21.66 14.13 4.73
N PRO A 206 -20.61 14.16 3.89
CA PRO A 206 -19.23 14.06 4.36
C PRO A 206 -18.94 14.96 5.57
N VAL A 207 -19.66 16.08 5.69
CA VAL A 207 -19.66 16.94 6.89
C VAL A 207 -20.13 16.20 8.14
N THR A 208 -21.25 15.49 8.11
CA THR A 208 -21.78 14.68 9.23
C THR A 208 -20.79 13.62 9.67
N ARG A 209 -20.12 12.95 8.73
CA ARG A 209 -19.08 11.95 9.06
C ARG A 209 -17.82 12.57 9.63
N LEU A 210 -17.39 13.73 9.13
CA LEU A 210 -16.27 14.47 9.70
C LEU A 210 -16.57 14.89 11.15
N LEU A 211 -17.77 15.40 11.40
CA LEU A 211 -18.24 15.79 12.75
C LEU A 211 -18.30 14.58 13.69
N ALA A 212 -18.81 13.43 13.22
CA ALA A 212 -18.84 12.21 14.01
C ALA A 212 -17.42 11.70 14.34
N ALA A 213 -16.51 11.72 13.36
CA ALA A 213 -15.12 11.31 13.55
C ALA A 213 -14.35 12.24 14.51
N GLU A 214 -14.60 13.55 14.43
CA GLU A 214 -14.01 14.53 15.36
C GLU A 214 -14.54 14.30 16.78
N ALA A 215 -15.84 14.10 16.96
CA ALA A 215 -16.43 13.75 18.24
C ALA A 215 -15.86 12.45 18.84
N GLU A 216 -15.68 11.41 18.01
CA GLU A 216 -15.04 10.16 18.45
C GLU A 216 -13.57 10.36 18.84
N ALA A 217 -12.81 11.17 18.09
CA ALA A 217 -11.43 11.48 18.39
C ALA A 217 -11.30 12.27 19.70
N GLU A 218 -12.18 13.24 19.93
CA GLU A 218 -12.27 13.98 21.20
C GLU A 218 -12.59 13.05 22.36
N ALA A 219 -13.58 12.16 22.20
CA ALA A 219 -13.94 11.17 23.23
C ALA A 219 -12.76 10.25 23.58
N ARG A 220 -12.00 9.79 22.58
CA ARG A 220 -10.77 8.98 22.80
C ARG A 220 -9.69 9.77 23.51
N SER A 221 -9.48 11.04 23.15
CA SER A 221 -8.51 11.91 23.81
C SER A 221 -8.87 12.14 25.28
N GLN A 222 -10.15 12.42 25.56
CA GLN A 222 -10.67 12.59 26.92
C GLN A 222 -10.53 11.30 27.75
N ALA A 223 -10.83 10.12 27.17
CA ALA A 223 -10.64 8.85 27.84
C ALA A 223 -9.16 8.58 28.17
N ALA A 224 -8.24 8.90 27.25
CA ALA A 224 -6.81 8.75 27.49
C ALA A 224 -6.29 9.70 28.58
N GLU A 225 -6.78 10.94 28.62
CA GLU A 225 -6.44 11.92 29.66
C GLU A 225 -6.98 11.51 31.03
N ALA A 226 -8.24 11.08 31.12
CA ALA A 226 -8.83 10.56 32.34
C ALA A 226 -8.03 9.37 32.91
N THR A 227 -7.56 8.48 32.04
CA THR A 227 -6.69 7.35 32.44
C THR A 227 -5.36 7.83 33.04
N ARG A 228 -4.72 8.84 32.44
CA ARG A 228 -3.46 9.43 32.96
C ARG A 228 -3.66 10.11 34.31
N VAL A 229 -4.76 10.84 34.50
CA VAL A 229 -5.08 11.49 35.78
C VAL A 229 -5.31 10.45 36.87
N ALA A 230 -6.02 9.36 36.57
CA ALA A 230 -6.24 8.26 37.49
C ALA A 230 -4.93 7.56 37.92
N GLU A 231 -4.01 7.31 36.98
CA GLU A 231 -2.69 6.75 37.29
C GLU A 231 -1.84 7.71 38.15
N SER A 232 -1.85 9.01 37.86
CA SER A 232 -1.14 10.02 38.66
C SER A 232 -1.68 10.13 40.08
N ALA A 233 -3.01 10.10 40.24
CA ALA A 233 -3.66 10.09 41.55
C ALA A 233 -3.28 8.84 42.36
N LYS A 234 -3.24 7.67 41.71
CA LYS A 234 -2.81 6.41 42.35
C LYS A 234 -1.34 6.44 42.76
N ALA A 235 -0.46 7.06 41.96
CA ALA A 235 0.95 7.24 42.31
C ALA A 235 1.15 8.19 43.51
N ARG A 236 0.33 9.23 43.64
CA ARG A 236 0.34 10.14 44.82
C ARG A 236 -0.22 9.49 46.08
N ALA A 237 -1.20 8.61 45.95
CA ALA A 237 -1.80 7.90 47.07
C ALA A 237 -0.96 6.72 47.57
N ALA A 238 0.06 6.28 46.82
CA ALA A 238 0.97 5.24 47.26
C ALA A 238 1.71 5.73 48.52
N PRO A 239 1.53 5.07 49.69
CA PRO A 239 2.17 5.50 50.91
C PRO A 239 3.68 5.45 50.69
N THR A 240 4.35 6.59 50.86
CA THR A 240 5.80 6.67 50.94
C THR A 240 6.26 5.74 52.05
N ARG A 241 6.59 4.50 51.69
CA ARG A 241 7.36 3.61 52.52
C ARG A 241 8.67 4.35 52.76
N ARG A 242 8.78 4.97 53.94
CA ARG A 242 10.04 5.54 54.41
C ARG A 242 11.09 4.44 54.22
N PRO A 243 12.20 4.71 53.51
CA PRO A 243 13.30 3.77 53.46
C PRO A 243 13.74 3.59 54.92
N HIS A 244 13.43 2.43 55.49
CA HIS A 244 14.02 2.03 56.76
C HIS A 244 15.51 1.90 56.47
N HIS A 245 16.29 2.92 56.87
CA HIS A 245 17.72 2.84 56.99
C HIS A 245 18.05 1.75 58.02
N ALA A 246 18.13 0.51 57.55
CA ALA A 246 18.75 -0.57 58.29
C ALA A 246 20.24 -0.23 58.40
N ARG A 247 20.59 0.38 59.52
CA ARG A 247 21.96 0.61 59.98
C ARG A 247 22.55 -0.77 60.34
N SER A 248 23.19 -1.43 59.39
CA SER A 248 23.99 -2.63 59.67
C SER A 248 25.47 -2.24 59.71
N HIS A 249 25.95 -1.95 60.92
CA HIS A 249 27.39 -2.04 61.21
C HIS A 249 27.76 -3.51 61.50
N VAL A 250 29.03 -3.83 61.21
CA VAL A 250 29.87 -4.94 61.72
C VAL A 250 30.10 -6.15 60.78
N ARG A 251 31.31 -6.16 60.16
CA ARG A 251 32.16 -7.30 59.71
C ARG A 251 32.53 -8.20 60.92
N PRO A 252 32.98 -9.49 60.84
CA PRO A 252 33.94 -10.04 59.85
C PRO A 252 33.81 -11.55 59.48
N ALA A 253 34.69 -11.98 58.56
CA ALA A 253 35.29 -13.31 58.30
C ALA A 253 34.57 -14.59 58.78
N ASP A 254 34.25 -15.51 57.86
CA ASP A 254 35.08 -16.72 57.63
C ASP A 254 34.55 -17.61 56.49
N ARG A 255 35.48 -18.02 55.62
CA ARG A 255 35.73 -19.40 55.17
C ARG A 255 34.55 -20.30 54.73
N ALA A 256 34.45 -20.58 53.42
CA ALA A 256 34.75 -21.90 52.80
C ALA A 256 34.11 -22.08 51.40
N GLN A 257 34.99 -22.30 50.41
CA GLN A 257 34.93 -23.34 49.36
C GLN A 257 33.59 -23.65 48.66
N ASN A 258 33.49 -23.27 47.38
CA ASN A 258 33.05 -24.15 46.28
C ASN A 258 33.31 -23.44 44.93
N ILE A 259 34.42 -23.76 44.24
CA ILE A 259 34.49 -24.65 43.07
C ILE A 259 33.52 -24.25 41.95
N GLY A 260 34.10 -23.69 40.88
CA GLY A 260 33.57 -23.75 39.51
C GLY A 260 33.85 -22.51 38.66
N PRO A 261 34.97 -22.44 37.91
CA PRO A 261 35.10 -21.47 36.83
C PRO A 261 34.72 -22.12 35.49
N ALA A 262 33.57 -21.74 34.93
CA ALA A 262 33.37 -21.76 33.49
C ALA A 262 33.73 -20.34 32.97
N SER A 263 34.97 -20.21 32.52
CA SER A 263 35.54 -19.01 31.93
C SER A 263 34.93 -18.74 30.55
N VAL A 264 33.89 -17.90 30.49
CA VAL A 264 33.50 -17.25 29.24
C VAL A 264 34.36 -16.00 29.07
N SER A 265 35.43 -16.15 28.30
CA SER A 265 36.27 -15.04 27.85
C SER A 265 35.49 -14.17 26.86
N ILE A 266 34.97 -13.03 27.32
CA ILE A 266 34.52 -11.96 26.44
C ILE A 266 35.77 -11.17 26.03
N HIS A 267 36.32 -11.51 24.87
CA HIS A 267 37.32 -10.70 24.19
C HIS A 267 36.67 -9.39 23.72
N ASN A 268 37.00 -8.30 24.42
CA ASN A 268 36.70 -6.95 23.96
C ASN A 268 37.81 -6.52 22.99
N SER A 269 37.75 -7.00 21.76
CA SER A 269 38.59 -6.52 20.66
C SER A 269 38.12 -5.12 20.26
N ARG A 270 38.83 -4.10 20.75
CA ARG A 270 38.88 -2.77 20.12
C ARG A 270 39.48 -2.94 18.72
N GLY A 271 38.62 -3.23 17.74
CA GLY A 271 38.96 -3.24 16.33
C GLY A 271 39.24 -1.82 15.85
N ALA A 272 40.40 -1.65 15.23
CA ALA A 272 40.82 -0.46 14.52
C ALA A 272 39.76 -0.04 13.49
N ALA A 273 39.54 1.27 13.38
CA ALA A 273 38.70 1.84 12.35
C ALA A 273 39.24 1.45 10.96
N PRO A 274 38.42 0.87 10.07
CA PRO A 274 38.84 0.65 8.70
C PRO A 274 38.98 2.00 7.99
N ASP A 275 40.11 2.18 7.29
CA ASP A 275 40.32 3.27 6.35
C ASP A 275 39.13 3.35 5.38
N VAL A 276 38.35 4.41 5.49
CA VAL A 276 37.23 4.70 4.59
C VAL A 276 37.84 5.27 3.30
N PRO A 277 37.80 4.56 2.16
CA PRO A 277 38.27 5.13 0.91
C PRO A 277 37.39 6.33 0.54
N SER A 278 38.05 7.45 0.28
CA SER A 278 37.41 8.69 -0.15
C SER A 278 36.48 8.43 -1.36
N PRO A 279 35.26 8.98 -1.37
CA PRO A 279 34.34 8.77 -2.49
C PRO A 279 34.91 9.37 -3.78
N PRO A 280 34.75 8.70 -4.94
CA PRO A 280 35.23 9.23 -6.21
C PRO A 280 34.56 10.57 -6.52
N ARG A 281 35.37 11.58 -6.82
CA ARG A 281 34.91 12.90 -7.28
C ARG A 281 33.98 12.73 -8.47
N ARG A 282 32.69 13.03 -8.28
CA ARG A 282 31.69 13.10 -9.36
C ARG A 282 32.16 14.12 -10.40
N ARG A 283 32.64 13.64 -11.55
CA ARG A 283 32.85 14.48 -12.73
C ARG A 283 31.49 15.05 -13.14
N ARG A 284 31.39 16.38 -13.19
CA ARG A 284 30.23 17.09 -13.73
C ARG A 284 29.99 16.61 -15.17
N PRO A 285 28.77 16.22 -15.56
CA PRO A 285 28.47 15.95 -16.95
C PRO A 285 28.68 17.24 -17.75
N ARG A 286 29.53 17.15 -18.79
CA ARG A 286 29.65 18.20 -19.81
C ARG A 286 28.27 18.38 -20.45
N ALA A 287 27.80 19.63 -20.48
CA ALA A 287 26.66 20.04 -21.28
C ALA A 287 26.93 19.63 -22.73
N ARG A 288 26.16 18.66 -23.25
CA ARG A 288 26.21 18.29 -24.66
C ARG A 288 25.17 19.15 -25.37
N ALA A 289 25.66 19.88 -26.37
CA ALA A 289 24.92 20.82 -27.20
C ALA A 289 23.66 20.19 -27.80
N GLN A 290 22.60 20.98 -27.82
CA GLN A 290 21.40 20.73 -28.60
C GLN A 290 21.77 20.79 -30.09
N ALA A 291 21.64 19.66 -30.79
CA ALA A 291 21.58 19.63 -32.24
C ALA A 291 20.11 19.64 -32.64
N ALA A 292 19.74 20.66 -33.39
CA ALA A 292 18.47 20.83 -34.06
C ALA A 292 18.37 19.96 -35.33
N LEU A 293 17.15 19.90 -35.88
CA LEU A 293 16.73 19.38 -37.19
C LEU A 293 16.47 17.86 -37.21
N ALA A 294 15.44 17.32 -37.87
CA ALA A 294 14.63 17.86 -38.95
C ALA A 294 13.20 17.25 -38.94
N THR A 295 12.24 18.07 -39.34
CA THR A 295 10.90 17.72 -39.79
C THR A 295 10.99 16.92 -41.10
N CYS A 296 10.43 15.71 -41.13
CA CYS A 296 10.03 15.05 -42.37
C CYS A 296 8.54 14.72 -42.30
N ALA A 297 7.80 15.36 -43.20
CA ALA A 297 6.44 15.02 -43.54
C ALA A 297 6.42 13.64 -44.21
N GLY A 298 5.43 12.82 -43.85
CA GLY A 298 5.15 11.53 -44.47
C GLY A 298 3.66 11.40 -44.70
N GLU A 299 3.29 11.31 -45.98
CA GLU A 299 1.95 11.31 -46.55
C GLU A 299 1.07 10.17 -46.04
N ALA A 300 -0.21 10.48 -45.84
CA ALA A 300 -1.27 9.52 -45.58
C ALA A 300 -1.77 8.95 -46.91
N ILE A 301 -1.60 7.64 -47.12
CA ILE A 301 -2.28 6.90 -48.19
C ILE A 301 -3.59 6.35 -47.60
N PHE A 302 -4.70 6.89 -48.08
CA PHE A 302 -6.04 6.33 -47.92
C PHE A 302 -6.14 5.05 -48.75
N HIS A 303 -6.45 3.91 -48.10
CA HIS A 303 -7.05 2.78 -48.79
C HIS A 303 -8.53 2.72 -48.42
N ASP A 304 -9.33 3.16 -49.39
CA ASP A 304 -10.76 2.91 -49.49
C ASP A 304 -10.94 1.44 -49.91
N GLY A 305 -11.82 0.72 -49.23
CA GLY A 305 -12.00 -0.72 -49.39
C GLY A 305 -13.39 -1.11 -48.95
N SER A 306 -14.32 -0.97 -49.89
CA SER A 306 -15.73 -1.33 -49.79
C SER A 306 -15.96 -2.85 -49.84
N ASP A 307 -17.17 -3.21 -49.40
CA ASP A 307 -17.98 -4.37 -49.80
C ASP A 307 -17.65 -5.78 -49.28
N VAL A 308 -18.47 -6.27 -48.33
CA VAL A 308 -19.12 -7.60 -48.43
C VAL A 308 -20.50 -7.58 -47.71
N PRO A 309 -21.60 -8.06 -48.34
CA PRO A 309 -22.94 -8.12 -47.75
C PRO A 309 -23.34 -9.49 -47.15
N CYS A 310 -24.35 -9.43 -46.25
CA CYS A 310 -25.44 -10.38 -45.93
C CYS A 310 -25.24 -11.92 -45.92
N ALA A 311 -25.57 -12.53 -44.77
CA ALA A 311 -26.44 -13.71 -44.61
C ALA A 311 -26.78 -13.86 -43.10
N VAL A 312 -27.99 -13.52 -42.61
CA VAL A 312 -29.23 -14.32 -42.53
C VAL A 312 -28.99 -15.81 -42.26
N GLY A 313 -29.34 -16.23 -41.04
CA GLY A 313 -29.43 -17.62 -40.63
C GLY A 313 -30.14 -17.74 -39.28
N ILE A 314 -31.47 -17.61 -39.29
CA ILE A 314 -32.35 -18.03 -38.19
C ILE A 314 -32.70 -19.49 -38.46
N ALA A 315 -32.41 -20.38 -37.52
CA ALA A 315 -33.01 -21.71 -37.45
C ALA A 315 -33.41 -22.00 -36.01
N ALA A 316 -34.62 -22.54 -35.89
CA ALA A 316 -35.38 -22.86 -34.70
C ALA A 316 -34.85 -24.08 -33.94
#